data_AF-A0A434U2N6-F1
#
_entry.id   AF-A0A434U2N6-F1
#
_cell.length_a   1.000
_cell.length_b   1.000
_cell.length_c   1.000
_cell.angle_alpha   90.00
_cell.angle_beta   90.00
_cell.angle_gamma   90.00
#
_symmetry.space_group_name_H-M   'P 1'
#
loop_
_entity.id
_entity.type
_entity.pdbx_description
1 polymer ?
#
loop_
_entity_poly.entity_id
_entity_poly.type
_entity_poly.pdbx_seq_one_letter_code
_entity_poly.pdbx_strand_id
1 'polypeptide(L)'
;MTLDRIYKANEAAERMRVTKRALIKLARKHGACSRAGREYLFSESDLLAIWQAIREPAAGSTFRLNDSTGPLHRHAPEDELKWLGARPPTSVDRRVIGVLRYLDRQTEPLTYNEIQRAGENTILQLLQKNLVKHCGLDCSGSVRVRITPEGREQLKIVERWLQKRTARGLHAKKW
;
A
#
# COMPACT_ATOMS: atom_id res chain seq x y z
N MET A 1 18.40 -43.17 -15.30
CA MET A 1 18.71 -41.93 -14.56
C MET A 1 18.03 -42.03 -13.22
N THR A 2 18.80 -42.12 -12.14
CA THR A 2 18.30 -42.19 -10.77
C THR A 2 17.80 -40.81 -10.35
N LEU A 3 16.66 -40.73 -9.67
CA LEU A 3 16.21 -39.48 -9.06
C LEU A 3 17.23 -39.05 -8.01
N ASP A 4 17.72 -37.83 -8.11
CA ASP A 4 18.57 -37.22 -7.09
C ASP A 4 17.87 -37.24 -5.73
N ARG A 5 18.67 -37.23 -4.65
CA ARG A 5 18.15 -37.25 -3.29
C ARG A 5 17.17 -36.09 -3.08
N ILE A 6 15.96 -36.44 -2.66
CA ILE A 6 14.92 -35.45 -2.31
C ILE A 6 15.07 -35.11 -0.84
N TYR A 7 15.26 -33.82 -0.55
CA TYR A 7 15.37 -33.29 0.79
C TYR A 7 14.03 -32.74 1.27
N LYS A 8 13.71 -32.99 2.54
CA LYS A 8 12.61 -32.29 3.21
C LYS A 8 13.05 -30.90 3.63
N ALA A 9 12.07 -30.00 3.85
CA ALA A 9 12.33 -28.62 4.25
C ALA A 9 13.24 -28.44 5.49
N ASN A 10 13.22 -29.38 6.44
CA ASN A 10 14.12 -29.32 7.61
C ASN A 10 15.56 -29.67 7.22
N GLU A 11 15.74 -30.79 6.51
CA GLU A 11 17.05 -31.29 6.06
C GLU A 11 17.73 -30.30 5.10
N ALA A 12 16.95 -29.72 4.18
CA ALA A 12 17.41 -28.70 3.25
C ALA A 12 17.85 -27.42 4.00
N ALA A 13 17.10 -27.03 5.03
CA ALA A 13 17.42 -25.84 5.83
C ALA A 13 18.70 -26.03 6.65
N GLU A 14 18.90 -27.22 7.22
CA GLU A 14 20.14 -27.61 7.91
C GLU A 14 21.34 -27.60 6.95
N ARG A 15 21.19 -28.20 5.76
CA ARG A 15 22.24 -28.23 4.73
C ARG A 15 22.65 -26.84 4.26
N MET A 16 21.69 -25.93 4.10
CA MET A 16 21.94 -24.55 3.68
C MET A 16 22.28 -23.60 4.83
N ARG A 17 22.23 -24.07 6.09
CA ARG A 17 22.41 -23.25 7.31
C ARG A 17 21.50 -22.02 7.36
N VAL A 18 20.25 -22.18 6.93
CA VAL A 18 19.22 -21.12 6.97
C VAL A 18 18.01 -21.61 7.76
N THR A 19 17.16 -20.69 8.22
CA THR A 19 15.91 -21.11 8.87
C THR A 19 14.95 -21.72 7.84
N LYS A 20 14.17 -22.73 8.25
CA LYS A 20 13.13 -23.37 7.43
C LYS A 20 12.20 -22.35 6.74
N ARG A 21 11.81 -21.30 7.49
CA ARG A 21 10.94 -20.24 6.97
C ARG A 21 11.63 -19.42 5.88
N ALA A 22 12.91 -19.08 6.05
CA ALA A 22 13.68 -18.35 5.05
C ALA A 22 13.86 -19.18 3.77
N LEU A 23 14.18 -20.47 3.91
CA LEU A 23 14.31 -21.39 2.78
C LEU A 23 13.03 -21.46 1.95
N ILE A 24 11.88 -21.74 2.59
CA ILE A 24 10.58 -21.84 1.89
C ILE A 24 10.23 -20.53 1.18
N LYS A 25 10.55 -19.38 1.79
CA LYS A 25 10.30 -18.07 1.17
C LYS A 25 11.15 -17.86 -0.09
N LEU A 26 12.44 -18.19 -0.03
CA LEU A 26 13.35 -18.09 -1.17
C LEU A 26 12.95 -19.05 -2.28
N ALA A 27 12.65 -20.29 -1.93
CA ALA A 27 12.23 -21.32 -2.87
C ALA A 27 10.97 -20.93 -3.66
N ARG A 28 9.95 -20.40 -2.95
CA ARG A 28 8.73 -19.88 -3.60
C ARG A 28 8.99 -18.69 -4.51
N LYS A 29 9.96 -17.83 -4.17
CA LYS A 29 10.31 -16.66 -4.99
C LYS A 29 10.99 -17.07 -6.30
N HIS A 30 11.81 -18.12 -6.26
CA HIS A 30 12.62 -18.57 -7.40
C HIS A 30 12.04 -19.79 -8.14
N GLY A 31 10.89 -20.33 -7.69
CA GLY A 31 10.28 -21.52 -8.29
C GLY A 31 11.04 -22.82 -8.03
N ALA A 32 12.01 -22.81 -7.12
CA ALA A 32 12.93 -23.93 -6.84
C ALA A 32 12.43 -24.78 -5.65
N CYS A 33 11.18 -25.25 -5.72
CA CYS A 33 10.67 -26.27 -4.81
C CYS A 33 9.46 -26.99 -5.37
N SER A 34 9.34 -28.26 -5.03
CA SER A 34 8.13 -29.06 -5.24
C SER A 34 7.27 -29.08 -3.97
N ARG A 35 5.95 -29.10 -4.14
CA ARG A 35 5.00 -29.20 -3.03
C ARG A 35 4.26 -30.52 -3.08
N ALA A 36 4.43 -31.35 -2.06
CA ALA A 36 3.69 -32.59 -1.84
C ALA A 36 2.75 -32.40 -0.65
N GLY A 37 1.48 -32.09 -0.92
CA GLY A 37 0.49 -31.79 0.11
C GLY A 37 0.88 -30.56 0.96
N ARG A 38 1.23 -30.80 2.22
CA ARG A 38 1.68 -29.79 3.20
C ARG A 38 3.20 -29.68 3.32
N GLU A 39 3.95 -30.59 2.69
CA GLU A 39 5.41 -30.60 2.74
C GLU A 39 6.03 -29.94 1.52
N TYR A 40 7.17 -29.27 1.74
CA TYR A 40 8.03 -28.74 0.68
C TYR A 40 9.21 -29.68 0.51
N LEU A 41 9.43 -30.09 -0.75
CA LEU A 41 10.46 -31.01 -1.18
C LEU A 41 11.44 -30.27 -2.10
N PHE A 42 12.71 -30.62 -1.96
CA PHE A 42 13.81 -29.99 -2.66
C PHE A 42 14.69 -31.05 -3.29
N SER A 43 14.98 -30.90 -4.58
CA SER A 43 16.08 -31.61 -5.23
C SER A 43 17.42 -30.93 -4.92
N GLU A 44 18.53 -31.59 -5.22
CA GLU A 44 19.84 -30.95 -5.12
C GLU A 44 19.98 -29.75 -6.08
N SER A 45 19.40 -29.85 -7.28
CA SER A 45 19.32 -28.73 -8.23
C SER A 45 18.54 -27.53 -7.68
N ASP A 46 17.46 -27.77 -6.91
CA ASP A 46 16.69 -26.69 -6.29
C ASP A 46 17.53 -25.93 -5.26
N LEU A 47 18.27 -26.65 -4.41
CA LEU A 47 19.15 -26.04 -3.42
C LEU A 47 20.26 -25.23 -4.07
N LEU A 48 20.84 -25.73 -5.16
CA LEU A 48 21.84 -25.01 -5.94
C LEU A 48 21.26 -23.74 -6.57
N ALA A 49 20.05 -23.80 -7.15
CA ALA A 49 19.39 -22.63 -7.73
C ALA A 49 19.13 -21.55 -6.67
N ILE A 50 18.65 -21.94 -5.48
CA ILE A 50 18.45 -21.01 -4.36
C ILE A 50 19.78 -20.43 -3.90
N TRP A 51 20.83 -21.25 -3.80
CA TRP A 51 22.17 -20.82 -3.40
C TRP A 51 22.76 -19.79 -4.37
N GLN A 52 22.63 -20.01 -5.68
CA GLN A 52 23.09 -19.04 -6.68
C GLN A 52 22.29 -17.75 -6.63
N ALA A 53 20.99 -17.81 -6.34
CA ALA A 53 20.14 -16.63 -6.26
C ALA A 53 20.44 -15.73 -5.04
N ILE A 54 20.97 -16.28 -3.95
CA ILE A 54 21.38 -15.51 -2.76
C ILE A 54 22.87 -15.16 -2.75
N ARG A 55 23.65 -15.68 -3.70
CA ARG A 55 25.06 -15.39 -3.80
C ARG A 55 25.25 -13.91 -4.11
N GLU A 56 26.11 -13.25 -3.35
CA GLU A 56 26.45 -11.85 -3.56
C GLU A 56 26.89 -11.66 -5.02
N PRO A 57 26.28 -10.71 -5.76
CA PRO A 57 26.76 -10.40 -7.10
C PRO A 57 28.21 -9.93 -7.00
N ALA A 58 29.08 -10.48 -7.85
CA ALA A 58 30.47 -10.00 -7.94
C ALA A 58 30.44 -8.48 -8.19
N ALA A 59 31.31 -7.73 -7.52
CA ALA A 59 31.35 -6.26 -7.46
C ALA A 59 31.50 -5.52 -8.81
N GLY A 60 31.36 -6.21 -9.95
CA GLY A 60 31.33 -5.62 -11.30
C GLY A 60 30.25 -6.20 -12.23
N SER A 61 29.40 -7.12 -11.77
CA SER A 61 28.38 -7.73 -12.63
C SER A 61 27.06 -6.97 -12.56
N THR A 62 27.01 -5.85 -13.29
CA THR A 62 25.74 -5.31 -13.76
C THR A 62 25.19 -6.30 -14.78
N PHE A 63 24.38 -7.26 -14.33
CA PHE A 63 23.56 -8.06 -15.24
C PHE A 63 22.57 -7.13 -15.93
N ARG A 64 23.00 -6.65 -17.11
CA ARG A 64 22.14 -6.12 -18.15
C ARG A 64 21.42 -7.30 -18.78
N LEU A 65 20.10 -7.34 -18.65
CA LEU A 65 19.26 -7.97 -19.64
C LEU A 65 18.92 -6.90 -20.69
N ASN A 66 19.36 -7.16 -21.91
CA ASN A 66 19.03 -6.58 -23.22
C ASN A 66 17.54 -6.13 -23.29
N ASP A 67 17.10 -5.11 -24.04
CA ASP A 67 17.69 -4.33 -25.12
C ASP A 67 16.77 -3.09 -25.39
N SER A 68 17.37 -2.03 -25.93
CA SER A 68 16.75 -1.03 -26.81
C SER A 68 15.52 -0.21 -26.36
N THR A 69 15.70 0.84 -25.54
CA THR A 69 14.99 2.14 -25.71
C THR A 69 15.64 3.22 -24.83
N GLY A 70 16.50 4.07 -25.42
CA GLY A 70 16.84 5.44 -24.97
C GLY A 70 17.33 5.68 -23.52
N PRO A 71 17.94 6.85 -23.23
CA PRO A 71 18.27 7.22 -21.87
C PRO A 71 17.00 7.69 -21.14
N LEU A 72 16.19 6.75 -20.66
CA LEU A 72 15.08 7.08 -19.76
C LEU A 72 15.61 7.15 -18.32
N HIS A 73 15.40 8.32 -17.73
CA HIS A 73 15.49 8.62 -16.32
C HIS A 73 15.17 7.38 -15.47
N ARG A 74 16.14 6.89 -14.71
CA ARG A 74 16.01 5.75 -13.80
C ARG A 74 15.09 6.17 -12.63
N HIS A 75 13.77 6.14 -12.83
CA HIS A 75 12.83 6.12 -11.72
C HIS A 75 13.00 4.77 -11.04
N ALA A 76 13.41 4.78 -9.78
CA ALA A 76 13.56 3.55 -9.02
C ALA A 76 12.20 2.82 -8.96
N PRO A 77 12.12 1.52 -9.27
CA PRO A 77 10.88 0.75 -9.14
C PRO A 77 10.36 0.76 -7.69
N GLU A 78 11.23 1.07 -6.72
CA GLU A 78 10.88 1.28 -5.32
C GLU A 78 9.90 2.45 -5.13
N ASP A 79 10.09 3.55 -5.87
CA ASP A 79 9.16 4.67 -5.85
C ASP A 79 7.83 4.29 -6.52
N GLU A 80 7.85 3.54 -7.63
CA GLU A 80 6.63 3.08 -8.30
C GLU A 80 5.80 2.13 -7.41
N LEU A 81 6.46 1.21 -6.69
CA LEU A 81 5.81 0.31 -5.74
C LEU A 81 5.29 1.04 -4.48
N LYS A 82 5.96 2.10 -4.04
CA LYS A 82 5.52 2.92 -2.89
C LYS A 82 4.13 3.53 -3.13
N TRP A 83 3.82 3.95 -4.36
CA TRP A 83 2.53 4.54 -4.71
C TRP A 83 1.39 3.52 -4.84
N LEU A 84 1.67 2.25 -5.15
CA LEU A 84 0.64 1.22 -5.33
C LEU A 84 -0.15 0.96 -4.04
N GLY A 85 0.52 0.97 -2.89
CA GLY A 85 -0.06 0.82 -1.55
C GLY A 85 -0.27 2.13 -0.77
N ALA A 86 0.18 3.27 -1.30
CA ALA A 86 0.12 4.55 -0.57
C ALA A 86 -1.32 5.05 -0.38
N ARG A 87 -1.57 5.71 0.76
CA ARG A 87 -2.74 6.56 0.99
C ARG A 87 -2.50 7.91 0.29
N PRO A 88 -3.55 8.66 -0.10
CA PRO A 88 -3.36 10.04 -0.52
C PRO A 88 -2.63 10.80 0.61
N PRO A 89 -1.70 11.71 0.28
CA PRO A 89 -0.95 12.48 1.27
C PRO A 89 -1.81 13.60 1.86
N THR A 90 -2.91 13.23 2.53
CA THR A 90 -3.79 14.16 3.23
C THR A 90 -3.36 14.29 4.68
N SER A 91 -3.57 15.48 5.25
CA SER A 91 -3.38 15.73 6.69
C SER A 91 -4.47 15.06 7.54
N VAL A 92 -5.52 14.57 6.89
CA VAL A 92 -6.73 14.05 7.50
C VAL A 92 -6.98 12.59 7.13
N ASP A 93 -7.61 11.87 8.07
CA ASP A 93 -7.98 10.47 7.88
C ASP A 93 -9.12 10.29 6.88
N ARG A 94 -9.24 9.06 6.36
CA ARG A 94 -10.29 8.68 5.40
C ARG A 94 -11.71 8.98 5.90
N ARG A 95 -11.97 8.78 7.19
CA ARG A 95 -13.27 9.10 7.81
C ARG A 95 -13.58 10.59 7.69
N VAL A 96 -12.59 11.44 7.99
CA VAL A 96 -12.70 12.90 7.90
C VAL A 96 -12.92 13.32 6.46
N ILE A 97 -12.21 12.75 5.49
CA ILE A 97 -12.46 13.01 4.06
C ILE A 97 -13.91 12.67 3.69
N GLY A 98 -14.48 11.58 4.21
CA GLY A 98 -15.88 11.24 4.02
C GLY A 98 -16.84 12.30 4.56
N VAL A 99 -16.57 12.82 5.76
CA VAL A 99 -17.32 13.92 6.37
C VAL A 99 -17.19 15.21 5.56
N LEU A 100 -15.98 15.58 5.13
CA LEU A 100 -15.73 16.76 4.31
C LEU A 100 -16.45 16.66 2.95
N ARG A 101 -16.44 15.48 2.30
CA ARG A 101 -17.22 15.23 1.08
C ARG A 101 -18.71 15.39 1.29
N TYR A 102 -19.21 14.95 2.44
CA TYR A 102 -20.62 15.11 2.78
C TYR A 102 -20.96 16.59 2.97
N LEU A 103 -20.14 17.33 3.72
CA LEU A 103 -20.31 18.77 3.94
C LEU A 103 -20.18 19.60 2.66
N ASP A 104 -19.29 19.22 1.73
CA ASP A 104 -19.08 19.97 0.48
C ASP A 104 -20.26 19.85 -0.50
N ARG A 105 -21.02 18.75 -0.42
CA ARG A 105 -22.25 18.57 -1.21
C ARG A 105 -23.42 19.40 -0.73
N GLN A 106 -23.36 19.88 0.52
CA GLN A 106 -24.48 20.54 1.17
C GLN A 106 -24.26 22.05 1.12
N THR A 107 -25.32 22.78 0.75
CA THR A 107 -25.34 24.25 0.74
C THR A 107 -25.62 24.82 2.14
N GLU A 108 -26.34 24.05 2.96
CA GLU A 108 -26.75 24.44 4.31
C GLU A 108 -25.78 23.94 5.39
N PRO A 109 -25.57 24.71 6.48
CA PRO A 109 -24.69 24.32 7.56
C PRO A 109 -25.37 23.25 8.43
N LEU A 110 -24.72 22.10 8.60
CA LEU A 110 -25.27 20.93 9.27
C LEU A 110 -24.71 20.77 10.68
N THR A 111 -25.49 20.10 11.53
CA THR A 111 -25.08 19.67 12.87
C THR A 111 -24.47 18.26 12.85
N TYR A 112 -23.79 17.88 13.93
CA TYR A 112 -23.22 16.53 14.05
C TYR A 112 -24.28 15.42 13.96
N ASN A 113 -25.51 15.67 14.43
CA ASN A 113 -26.60 14.69 14.40
C ASN A 113 -27.05 14.33 12.97
N GLU A 114 -26.90 15.27 12.04
CA GLU A 114 -27.30 15.11 10.63
C GLU A 114 -26.19 14.51 9.77
N ILE A 115 -24.95 14.48 10.28
CA ILE A 115 -23.79 13.98 9.55
C ILE A 115 -23.54 12.52 9.92
N GLN A 116 -23.88 11.61 9.00
CA GLN A 116 -23.52 10.21 9.16
C GLN A 116 -22.00 10.07 9.34
N ARG A 117 -21.60 9.39 10.42
CA ARG A 117 -20.20 9.09 10.79
C ARG A 117 -19.41 10.27 11.38
N ALA A 118 -20.02 11.40 11.72
CA ALA A 118 -19.38 12.42 12.56
C ALA A 118 -20.03 12.44 13.95
N GLY A 119 -19.22 12.34 15.00
CA GLY A 119 -19.67 12.65 16.36
C GLY A 119 -19.29 14.08 16.73
N GLU A 120 -19.80 14.57 17.85
CA GLU A 120 -19.49 15.91 18.38
C GLU A 120 -17.98 16.16 18.49
N ASN A 121 -17.23 15.23 19.08
CA ASN A 121 -15.76 15.31 19.17
C ASN A 121 -15.07 15.39 17.81
N THR A 122 -15.63 14.75 16.77
CA THR A 122 -15.07 14.86 15.42
C THR A 122 -15.24 16.28 14.89
N ILE A 123 -16.42 16.88 15.09
CA ILE A 123 -16.69 18.24 14.63
C ILE A 123 -15.84 19.27 15.38
N LEU A 124 -15.65 19.10 16.69
CA LEU A 124 -14.75 19.94 17.49
C LEU A 124 -13.29 19.86 16.98
N GLN A 125 -12.80 18.65 16.67
CA GLN A 125 -11.47 18.48 16.07
C GLN A 125 -11.35 19.13 14.68
N LEU A 126 -12.42 19.11 13.88
CA LEU A 126 -12.44 19.75 12.57
C LEU A 126 -12.41 21.28 12.67
N LEU A 127 -13.11 21.84 13.67
CA LEU A 127 -13.06 23.27 14.00
C LEU A 127 -11.67 23.66 14.48
N GLN A 128 -11.05 22.88 15.37
CA GLN A 128 -9.69 23.14 15.87
C GLN A 128 -8.64 23.12 14.74
N LYS A 129 -8.83 22.27 13.73
CA LYS A 129 -7.95 22.18 12.56
C LYS A 129 -8.32 23.16 11.43
N ASN A 130 -9.26 24.08 11.65
CA ASN A 130 -9.75 25.05 10.67
C ASN A 130 -10.29 24.44 9.35
N LEU A 131 -10.63 23.15 9.35
CA LEU A 131 -11.16 22.46 8.18
C LEU A 131 -12.64 22.77 7.93
N VAL A 132 -13.31 23.26 8.97
CA VAL A 132 -14.73 23.58 8.97
C VAL A 132 -14.92 24.84 9.83
N LYS A 133 -15.92 25.67 9.49
CA LYS A 133 -16.25 26.95 10.14
C LYS A 133 -17.52 26.81 10.97
N HIS A 134 -17.53 27.42 12.15
CA HIS A 134 -18.72 27.54 12.99
C HIS A 134 -19.72 28.53 12.36
N CYS A 135 -20.93 28.06 12.07
CA CYS A 135 -21.98 28.84 11.42
C CYS A 135 -23.16 29.20 12.34
N GLY A 136 -23.14 28.76 13.60
CA GLY A 136 -24.17 29.05 14.57
C GLY A 136 -24.49 27.83 15.44
N LEU A 137 -25.43 28.02 16.35
CA LEU A 137 -26.00 26.95 17.16
C LEU A 137 -27.37 26.61 16.61
N ASP A 138 -27.71 25.33 16.66
CA ASP A 138 -29.03 24.83 16.38
C ASP A 138 -29.97 25.04 17.58
N CYS A 139 -31.28 24.86 17.37
CA CYS A 139 -32.29 24.94 18.45
C CYS A 139 -32.02 23.96 19.61
N SER A 140 -31.27 22.89 19.34
CA SER A 140 -30.80 21.90 20.31
C SER A 140 -29.50 22.26 21.03
N GLY A 141 -28.90 23.43 20.74
CA GLY A 141 -27.57 23.83 21.23
C GLY A 141 -26.41 23.18 20.48
N SER A 142 -26.68 22.42 19.42
CA SER A 142 -25.65 21.73 18.62
C SER A 142 -24.96 22.68 17.64
N VAL A 143 -23.65 22.55 17.49
CA VAL A 143 -22.87 23.40 16.59
C VAL A 143 -23.15 23.07 15.12
N ARG A 144 -23.56 24.09 14.35
CA ARG A 144 -23.70 24.02 12.88
C ARG A 144 -22.39 24.38 12.21
N VAL A 145 -21.99 23.57 11.23
CA VAL A 145 -20.67 23.71 10.62
C VAL A 145 -20.70 23.68 9.09
N ARG A 146 -19.80 24.45 8.46
CA ARG A 146 -19.63 24.52 7.00
C ARG A 146 -18.17 24.37 6.60
N ILE A 147 -17.90 23.66 5.51
CA ILE A 147 -16.53 23.43 5.03
C ILE A 147 -15.79 24.75 4.72
N THR A 148 -14.52 24.83 5.11
CA THR A 148 -13.62 25.97 4.78
C THR A 148 -12.90 25.71 3.46
N PRO A 149 -12.26 26.74 2.85
CA PRO A 149 -11.36 26.52 1.73
C PRO A 149 -10.24 25.51 2.03
N GLU A 150 -9.72 25.49 3.26
CA GLU A 150 -8.71 24.50 3.69
C GLU A 150 -9.24 23.07 3.68
N GLY A 151 -10.48 22.86 4.15
CA GLY A 151 -11.17 21.58 4.04
C GLY A 151 -11.35 21.12 2.59
N ARG A 152 -11.64 22.06 1.68
CA ARG A 152 -11.76 21.78 0.23
C ARG A 152 -10.42 21.44 -0.42
N GLU A 153 -9.32 22.05 0.00
CA GLU A 153 -7.98 21.69 -0.50
C GLU A 153 -7.64 20.23 -0.17
N GLN A 154 -8.04 19.73 1.01
CA GLN A 154 -7.86 18.30 1.32
C GLN A 154 -8.62 17.40 0.34
N LEU A 155 -9.83 17.79 -0.09
CA LEU A 155 -10.59 17.05 -1.10
C LEU A 155 -9.88 17.07 -2.47
N LYS A 156 -9.37 18.23 -2.90
CA LYS A 156 -8.62 18.37 -4.15
C LYS A 156 -7.36 17.51 -4.18
N ILE A 157 -6.64 17.40 -3.06
CA ILE A 157 -5.47 16.50 -2.95
C ILE A 157 -5.88 15.05 -3.23
N VAL A 158 -6.99 14.60 -2.63
CA VAL A 158 -7.52 13.25 -2.86
C VAL A 158 -7.95 13.05 -4.31
N GLU A 159 -8.63 14.03 -4.92
CA GLU A 159 -9.08 13.95 -6.31
C GLU A 159 -7.91 13.91 -7.29
N ARG A 160 -6.91 14.79 -7.15
CA ARG A 160 -5.69 14.76 -7.95
C ARG A 160 -4.96 13.42 -7.81
N TRP A 161 -4.94 12.86 -6.59
CA TRP A 161 -4.35 11.56 -6.33
C TRP A 161 -5.13 10.43 -7.03
N LEU A 162 -6.46 10.46 -6.99
CA LEU A 162 -7.32 9.51 -7.70
C LEU A 162 -7.14 9.60 -9.22
N GLN A 163 -7.12 10.81 -9.79
CA GLN A 163 -6.90 11.05 -11.22
C GLN A 163 -5.55 10.50 -11.69
N LYS A 164 -4.48 10.74 -10.92
CA LYS A 164 -3.16 10.18 -11.21
C LYS A 164 -3.16 8.65 -11.18
N ARG A 165 -3.97 8.02 -10.34
CA ARG A 165 -4.09 6.55 -10.29
C ARG A 165 -4.90 5.99 -11.45
N THR A 166 -6.03 6.62 -11.80
CA THR A 166 -6.84 6.19 -12.93
C THR A 166 -6.09 6.34 -14.25
N ALA A 167 -5.33 7.44 -14.42
CA ALA A 167 -4.46 7.64 -15.58
C ALA A 167 -3.37 6.57 -15.72
N ARG A 168 -2.99 5.92 -14.61
CA ARG A 168 -2.01 4.81 -14.59
C ARG A 168 -2.65 3.43 -14.70
N GLY A 169 -3.94 3.33 -15.02
CA GLY A 169 -4.64 2.05 -15.19
C GLY A 169 -4.92 1.29 -13.90
N LEU A 170 -4.72 1.92 -12.73
CA LEU A 170 -4.96 1.29 -11.44
C LEU A 170 -6.36 1.65 -10.93
N HIS A 171 -7.24 0.67 -10.78
CA HIS A 171 -8.50 0.87 -10.09
C HIS A 171 -8.25 1.26 -8.64
N ALA A 172 -8.50 2.52 -8.30
CA ALA A 172 -8.58 2.93 -6.91
C ALA A 172 -9.80 2.25 -6.29
N LYS A 173 -9.60 1.33 -5.34
CA LYS A 173 -10.69 0.90 -4.44
C LYS A 173 -11.39 2.16 -3.93
N LYS A 174 -12.73 2.20 -3.93
CA LYS A 174 -13.53 3.35 -3.47
C LYS A 174 -12.91 3.88 -2.18
N TRP A 175 -12.30 5.07 -2.24
CA TRP A 175 -11.75 5.81 -1.12
C TRP A 175 -12.85 6.67 -0.52
#